data_AF-A0A918R0Z5-F1
#
_entry.id   AF-A0A918R0Z5-F1
#
_cell.length_a   1.000
_cell.length_b   1.000
_cell.length_c   1.000
_cell.angle_alpha   90.00
_cell.angle_beta   90.00
_cell.angle_gamma   90.00
#
_symmetry.space_group_name_H-M   'P 1'
#
loop_
_entity.id
_entity.type
_entity.pdbx_description
1 polymer ?
#
loop_
_entity_poly.entity_id
_entity_poly.type
_entity_poly.pdbx_seq_one_letter_code
_entity_poly.pdbx_strand_id
1 'polypeptide(L)' 'MQPTVWKKSTYSGDSSNCVEVAATPTPTTIHIRDSKTTHGPHLTVARTTWTTFLAYAAVSLSSPDR' A
#
# COMPACT_ATOMS: atom_id res chain seq x y z
N MET A 1 -1.93 4.69 -21.66
CA MET A 1 -1.47 4.25 -20.33
C MET A 1 -2.04 5.23 -19.32
N GLN A 2 -2.90 4.80 -18.40
CA GLN A 2 -3.39 5.70 -17.35
C GLN A 2 -2.27 5.93 -16.33
N PRO A 3 -2.04 7.18 -15.88
CA PRO A 3 -1.04 7.46 -14.87
C PRO A 3 -1.41 6.79 -13.56
N THR A 4 -0.48 6.01 -13.00
CA THR A 4 -0.61 5.42 -11.67
C THR A 4 -0.58 6.53 -10.62
N VAL A 5 -1.70 6.76 -9.94
CA VAL A 5 -1.82 7.79 -8.89
C VAL A 5 -1.40 7.19 -7.56
N TRP A 6 -0.23 7.60 -7.06
CA TRP A 6 0.32 7.15 -5.79
C TRP A 6 -0.23 7.96 -4.62
N LYS A 7 -0.65 7.26 -3.56
CA LYS A 7 -1.06 7.85 -2.29
C LYS A 7 -0.07 7.46 -1.21
N LYS A 8 0.63 8.45 -0.64
CA LYS A 8 1.52 8.29 0.50
C LYS A 8 0.74 8.06 1.79
N SER A 9 1.22 7.16 2.65
CA SER A 9 0.66 6.94 3.98
C SER A 9 0.86 8.17 4.87
N THR A 10 -0.17 8.55 5.63
CA THR A 10 -0.10 9.62 6.63
C THR A 10 0.80 9.29 7.82
N TYR A 11 1.11 8.01 8.01
CA TYR A 11 2.05 7.54 9.04
C TYR A 11 3.52 7.65 8.61
N SER A 12 3.77 8.03 7.35
CA SER A 12 5.12 8.24 6.84
C SER A 12 5.72 9.50 7.48
N GLY A 13 6.62 9.32 8.44
CA GLY A 13 7.43 10.41 8.99
C GLY A 13 8.70 10.65 8.17
N ASP A 14 9.51 11.61 8.62
CA ASP A 14 10.75 12.00 7.93
C ASP A 14 11.74 10.83 7.78
N SER A 15 11.72 9.87 8.72
CA SER A 15 12.63 8.74 8.74
C SER A 15 11.97 7.36 8.84
N SER A 16 10.65 7.24 9.04
CA SER A 16 9.98 5.94 9.28
C SER A 16 8.68 5.75 8.48
N ASN A 17 8.26 4.48 8.34
CA ASN A 17 6.95 4.05 7.81
C ASN A 17 6.64 4.50 6.38
N CYS A 18 7.66 4.69 5.54
CA CYS A 18 7.56 5.28 4.21
C CYS A 18 6.89 4.35 3.20
N VAL A 19 5.57 4.35 3.12
CA VAL A 19 4.80 3.51 2.20
C VAL A 19 3.89 4.36 1.32
N GLU A 20 3.85 4.04 0.02
CA GLU A 20 2.84 4.55 -0.92
C GLU A 20 2.11 3.40 -1.61
N VAL A 21 0.83 3.61 -1.90
CA VAL A 21 -0.01 2.65 -2.62
C VAL A 21 -0.67 3.28 -3.83
N ALA A 22 -0.89 2.50 -4.88
CA ALA A 22 -1.65 2.94 -6.04
C ALA A 22 -2.58 1.82 -6.54
N ALA A 23 -3.83 2.17 -6.82
CA ALA A 23 -4.80 1.27 -7.41
C ALA A 23 -4.84 1.47 -8.92
N THR A 24 -4.68 0.39 -9.68
CA THR A 24 -4.80 0.40 -11.15
C THR A 24 -6.05 -0.38 -11.58
N PRO A 25 -6.85 0.15 -12.51
CA PRO A 25 -8.06 -0.54 -12.97
C PRO A 25 -7.76 -1.66 -13.98
N THR A 26 -6.70 -1.51 -14.79
CA THR A 26 -6.39 -2.44 -15.90
C THR A 26 -4.87 -2.68 -16.04
N PRO A 27 -4.33 -3.82 -15.59
CA PRO A 27 -5.02 -4.86 -14.82
C PRO A 27 -5.44 -4.33 -13.44
N THR A 28 -6.44 -5.00 -12.86
CA THR A 28 -6.99 -4.71 -11.54
C THR A 28 -5.98 -5.14 -10.46
N THR A 29 -5.08 -4.24 -10.09
CA THR A 29 -3.98 -4.52 -9.16
C THR A 29 -3.75 -3.36 -8.20
N ILE A 30 -3.08 -3.67 -7.08
CA ILE A 30 -2.58 -2.71 -6.12
C ILE A 30 -1.06 -2.77 -6.16
N HIS A 31 -0.43 -1.61 -6.35
CA HIS A 31 1.02 -1.46 -6.26
C HIS A 31 1.38 -0.86 -4.92
N ILE A 32 2.42 -1.38 -4.29
CA ILE A 32 2.91 -0.96 -2.98
C ILE A 32 4.41 -0.70 -3.13
N ARG A 33 4.88 0.48 -2.73
CA ARG A 33 6.31 0.82 -2.78
C ARG A 33 6.75 1.58 -1.53
N ASP A 34 8.05 1.57 -1.32
CA ASP A 34 8.70 2.45 -0.35
C ASP A 34 8.77 3.89 -0.91
N SER A 35 8.35 4.88 -0.09
CA SER A 35 8.30 6.29 -0.53
C SER A 35 9.68 6.91 -0.74
N LYS A 36 10.74 6.35 -0.17
CA LYS A 36 12.13 6.83 -0.32
C LYS A 36 12.78 6.25 -1.58
N THR A 37 12.35 5.08 -2.03
CA THR A 37 12.86 4.44 -3.25
C THR A 37 11.79 4.37 -4.34
N THR A 38 11.32 5.53 -4.80
CA THR A 38 10.21 5.64 -5.79
C THR A 38 10.52 5.02 -7.16
N HIS A 39 11.80 4.91 -7.53
CA HIS A 39 12.30 4.28 -8.75
C HIS A 39 12.72 2.82 -8.56
N GLY A 40 12.61 2.29 -7.34
CA GLY A 40 12.91 0.90 -7.03
C GLY A 40 11.77 -0.06 -7.43
N PRO A 41 11.96 -1.37 -7.19
CA PRO A 41 10.90 -2.35 -7.40
C PRO A 41 9.70 -2.06 -6.48
N HIS A 42 8.51 -2.37 -6.98
CA HIS A 42 7.28 -2.31 -6.20
C HIS A 42 6.60 -3.68 -6.13
N LEU A 43 5.89 -3.94 -5.04
CA LEU A 43 5.08 -5.14 -4.89
C LEU A 43 3.76 -4.93 -5.62
N THR A 44 3.38 -5.87 -6.48
CA THR A 44 2.08 -5.88 -7.16
C THR A 44 1.24 -7.04 -6.64
N VAL A 45 0.04 -6.74 -6.18
CA VAL A 45 -0.92 -7.75 -5.71
C VAL A 45 -2.26 -7.58 -6.41
N ALA A 46 -3.01 -8.67 -6.51
CA ALA A 46 -4.40 -8.62 -6.95
C ALA A 46 -5.26 -7.84 -5.95
N ARG A 47 -6.34 -7.20 -6.43
CA ARG A 47 -7.29 -6.47 -5.56
C ARG A 47 -7.85 -7.35 -4.44
N THR A 48 -8.15 -8.62 -4.73
CA THR A 48 -8.69 -9.57 -3.74
C THR A 48 -7.70 -9.84 -2.61
N THR A 49 -6.43 -10.07 -2.94
CA THR A 49 -5.35 -10.23 -1.96
C THR A 49 -5.22 -8.99 -1.06
N TRP A 50 -5.29 -7.80 -1.64
CA TRP A 50 -5.26 -6.55 -0.88
C TRP A 50 -6.46 -6.41 0.07
N THR A 51 -7.66 -6.73 -0.38
CA THR A 51 -8.87 -6.70 0.48
C THR A 51 -8.74 -7.68 1.65
N THR A 52 -8.26 -8.90 1.42
CA THR A 52 -8.02 -9.87 2.50
C THR A 52 -6.98 -9.36 3.50
N PHE A 53 -5.89 -8.77 3.01
CA PHE A 53 -4.87 -8.16 3.87
C PHE A 53 -5.43 -7.03 4.74
N LEU A 54 -6.26 -6.14 4.17
CA LEU A 54 -6.88 -5.05 4.93
C LEU A 54 -7.82 -5.57 6.02
N ALA A 55 -8.61 -6.61 5.75
CA ALA A 55 -9.49 -7.22 6.76
C ALA A 55 -8.67 -7.76 7.95
N TYR A 56 -7.57 -8.46 7.68
CA TYR A 56 -6.65 -8.93 8.71
C TYR A 56 -6.01 -7.77 9.50
N ALA A 57 -5.54 -6.74 8.80
CA ALA A 57 -4.88 -5.60 9.42
C ALA A 57 -5.84 -4.80 10.32
N ALA A 58 -7.10 -4.61 9.89
CA ALA A 58 -8.11 -3.90 10.68
C ALA A 58 -8.42 -4.59 12.00
N VAL A 59 -8.54 -5.93 12.01
CA VAL A 59 -8.70 -6.71 13.25
C VAL A 59 -7.46 -6.55 14.14
N SER A 60 -6.27 -6.62 13.55
CA SER A 60 -5.01 -6.51 14.29
C SER A 60 -4.82 -5.14 14.96
N LEU A 61 -5.33 -4.06 14.36
CA LEU A 61 -5.30 -2.71 14.93
C LEU A 61 -6.34 -2.49 16.03
N SER A 62 -7.36 -3.34 16.13
CA SER A 62 -8.39 -3.26 17.18
C SER A 62 -8.04 -4.03 18.46
N SER A 63 -6.94 -4.79 18.45
CA SER A 63 -6.46 -5.47 19.65
C SER A 63 -5.77 -4.49 20.60
N PRO A 64 -6.07 -4.54 21.91
CA PRO A 64 -5.49 -3.63 22.91
C PRO A 64 -4.00 -3.90 23.19
N ASP A 65 -3.45 -5.00 22.67
CA ASP A 65 -2.04 -5.42 22.86
C ASP A 65 -1.13 -5.04 21.66
N ARG A 66 -1.54 -4.03 20.88
CA ARG A 66 -0.75 -3.46 19.78
C ARG A 66 -0.48 -1.98 20.01
#